data_AF-A0A486T794-F1
#
_entry.id   AF-A0A486T794-F1
#
_cell.length_a   1.000
_cell.length_b   1.000
_cell.length_c   1.000
_cell.angle_alpha   90.00
_cell.angle_beta   90.00
_cell.angle_gamma   90.00
#
_symmetry.space_group_name_H-M   'P 1'
#
loop_
_entity.id
_entity.type
_entity.pdbx_description
1 polymer ?
#
loop_
_entity_poly.entity_id
_entity_poly.type
_entity_poly.pdbx_seq_one_letter_code
_entity_poly.pdbx_strand_id
1 'polypeptide(L)'
;MSLATLPAWWWMSRLDWRRVALMAGVVFLTANLASAVVTQYETLLAARFIASLAGGTLMILCISCAAGTPNPSRVYAFWVLGQLLLGMLGLLALPGLFATFGLKVVYLILAAIMLCCLPLVSAFPPRFQPLSVSRQQPSTTLWRQALAVLAVLTFYISLSAVWTFIGTIGSAAGLSPTQVGLVLAAATVCGIIGAGGAALRGTRRADRLPVWLGYGLLIVSVGLLIGQPLLVRYAIAALLFKFTWTFVLPFILARVAGLDNSGRLMNSINLVIGGGMAAGPALAGALLQHFASADPLLAAAGVCALLSLILIVAASAAGKA
;
A
#
# COMPACT_ATOMS: atom_id res chain seq x y z
N MET A 1 9.75 -1.32 3.51
CA MET A 1 9.02 -2.38 4.24
C MET A 1 9.05 -3.71 3.50
N SER A 2 8.67 -3.79 2.21
CA SER A 2 8.65 -5.08 1.49
C SER A 2 10.00 -5.79 1.41
N LEU A 3 11.14 -5.09 1.42
CA LEU A 3 12.47 -5.71 1.48
C LEU A 3 12.71 -6.54 2.76
N ALA A 4 11.96 -6.29 3.83
CA ALA A 4 12.05 -7.06 5.07
C ALA A 4 11.57 -8.52 4.91
N THR A 5 10.89 -8.86 3.80
CA THR A 5 10.48 -10.23 3.51
C THR A 5 11.65 -11.13 3.13
N LEU A 6 12.72 -10.57 2.54
CA LEU A 6 13.88 -11.35 2.10
C LEU A 6 14.66 -11.95 3.29
N PRO A 7 15.05 -11.17 4.33
CA PRO A 7 15.64 -11.76 5.53
C PRO A 7 14.67 -12.69 6.27
N ALA A 8 13.36 -12.38 6.22
CA ALA A 8 12.33 -13.17 6.91
C ALA A 8 12.29 -14.62 6.47
N TRP A 9 12.52 -14.92 5.19
CA TRP A 9 12.57 -16.30 4.72
C TRP A 9 13.63 -17.15 5.42
N TRP A 10 14.76 -16.53 5.80
CA TRP A 10 15.83 -17.23 6.49
C TRP A 10 15.61 -17.31 8.00
N TRP A 11 15.20 -16.20 8.64
CA TRP A 11 15.09 -16.20 10.11
C TRP A 11 13.78 -16.81 10.63
N MET A 12 12.68 -16.82 9.86
CA MET A 12 11.38 -17.30 10.33
C MET A 12 11.39 -18.78 10.79
N SER A 13 12.24 -19.61 10.17
CA SER A 13 12.37 -21.05 10.52
C SER A 13 13.44 -21.34 11.57
N ARG A 14 14.29 -20.35 11.91
CA ARG A 14 15.50 -20.57 12.72
C ARG A 14 15.50 -19.82 14.05
N LEU A 15 14.85 -18.67 14.13
CA LEU A 15 14.87 -17.79 15.30
C LEU A 15 13.55 -17.80 16.05
N ASP A 16 13.62 -17.49 17.35
CA ASP A 16 12.46 -17.27 18.20
C ASP A 16 11.76 -15.97 17.79
N TRP A 17 10.47 -16.05 17.46
CA TRP A 17 9.69 -14.94 16.95
C TRP A 17 9.51 -13.82 17.98
N ARG A 18 9.48 -14.16 19.28
CA ARG A 18 9.44 -13.14 20.36
C ARG A 18 10.70 -12.31 20.39
N ARG A 19 11.87 -12.94 20.21
CA ARG A 19 13.16 -12.24 20.18
C ARG A 19 13.28 -11.34 18.95
N VAL A 20 12.84 -11.83 17.80
CA VAL A 20 12.81 -11.03 16.56
C VAL A 20 11.84 -9.85 16.69
N ALA A 21 10.65 -10.07 17.26
CA ALA A 21 9.68 -9.00 17.52
C ALA A 21 10.25 -7.94 18.48
N LEU A 22 10.88 -8.36 19.58
CA LEU A 22 11.48 -7.45 20.55
C LEU A 22 12.61 -6.62 19.92
N MET A 23 13.53 -7.28 19.22
CA MET A 23 14.63 -6.61 18.53
C MET A 23 14.12 -5.63 17.48
N ALA A 24 13.16 -6.05 16.63
CA ALA A 24 12.56 -5.17 15.64
C ALA A 24 11.81 -4.01 16.29
N GLY A 25 11.09 -4.23 17.39
CA GLY A 25 10.42 -3.17 18.15
C GLY A 25 11.40 -2.13 18.70
N VAL A 26 12.50 -2.57 19.32
CA VAL A 26 13.55 -1.68 19.84
C VAL A 26 14.26 -0.92 18.71
N VAL A 27 14.58 -1.60 17.60
CA VAL A 27 15.19 -0.94 16.43
C VAL A 27 14.23 0.08 15.81
N PHE A 28 12.94 -0.24 15.70
CA PHE A 28 11.93 0.71 15.20
C PHE A 28 11.80 1.93 16.11
N LEU A 29 11.74 1.71 17.43
CA LEU A 29 11.67 2.77 18.43
C LEU A 29 12.88 3.71 18.35
N THR A 30 14.08 3.14 18.45
CA THR A 30 15.33 3.91 18.44
C THR A 30 15.56 4.64 17.11
N ALA A 31 15.26 4.01 15.97
CA ALA A 31 15.39 4.66 14.66
C ALA A 31 14.39 5.83 14.48
N ASN A 32 13.18 5.74 15.05
CA ASN A 32 12.24 6.87 15.03
C ASN A 32 12.69 8.01 15.95
N LEU A 33 13.18 7.70 17.16
CA LEU A 33 13.75 8.72 18.06
C LEU A 33 14.96 9.42 17.44
N ALA A 34 15.88 8.67 16.83
CA ALA A 34 17.04 9.22 16.12
C ALA A 34 16.61 10.19 15.02
N SER A 35 15.59 9.86 14.25
CA SER A 35 15.12 10.76 13.20
C SER A 35 14.37 11.99 13.67
N ALA A 36 13.91 12.03 14.92
CA ALA A 36 13.34 13.24 15.50
C ALA A 36 14.40 14.33 15.75
N VAL A 37 15.68 13.94 15.87
CA VAL A 37 16.81 14.84 16.15
C VAL A 37 17.76 15.04 14.97
N VAL A 38 17.76 14.13 14.00
CA VAL A 38 18.61 14.22 12.81
C VAL A 38 18.13 15.31 11.86
N THR A 39 19.06 16.17 11.45
CA THR A 39 18.82 17.26 10.49
C THR A 39 19.41 17.01 9.10
N GLN A 40 20.44 16.15 9.00
CA GLN A 40 21.09 15.80 7.74
C GLN A 40 20.32 14.73 6.97
N TYR A 41 20.15 14.95 5.66
CA TYR A 41 19.36 14.08 4.77
C TYR A 41 19.87 12.64 4.73
N GLU A 42 21.18 12.43 4.53
CA GLU A 42 21.77 11.09 4.40
C GLU A 42 21.55 10.23 5.65
N THR A 43 21.76 10.82 6.84
CA THR A 43 21.52 10.14 8.12
C THR A 43 20.04 9.91 8.38
N LEU A 44 19.16 10.82 7.93
CA LEU A 44 17.72 10.64 8.04
C LEU A 44 17.26 9.49 7.13
N LEU A 45 17.80 9.41 5.91
CA LEU A 45 17.53 8.35 4.96
C LEU A 45 17.95 6.98 5.52
N ALA A 46 19.15 6.89 6.10
CA ALA A 46 19.63 5.67 6.75
C ALA A 46 18.74 5.27 7.94
N ALA A 47 18.38 6.21 8.81
CA ALA A 47 17.48 5.94 9.94
C ALA A 47 16.06 5.52 9.47
N ARG A 48 15.56 6.10 8.37
CA ARG A 48 14.29 5.71 7.75
C ARG A 48 14.34 4.34 7.11
N PHE A 49 15.45 3.98 6.50
CA PHE A 49 15.66 2.65 5.96
C PHE A 49 15.63 1.59 7.08
N ILE A 50 16.38 1.81 8.16
CA ILE A 50 16.42 0.91 9.33
C ILE A 50 15.04 0.79 9.98
N ALA A 51 14.36 1.92 10.23
CA ALA A 51 12.99 1.92 10.77
C ALA A 51 12.03 1.14 9.86
N SER A 52 12.15 1.31 8.54
CA SER A 52 11.29 0.64 7.56
C SER A 52 11.53 -0.87 7.46
N LEU A 53 12.76 -1.33 7.69
CA LEU A 53 13.09 -2.75 7.79
C LEU A 53 12.47 -3.35 9.05
N ALA A 54 12.70 -2.71 10.19
CA ALA A 54 12.15 -3.15 11.48
C ALA A 54 10.61 -3.19 11.47
N GLY A 55 9.96 -2.14 10.96
CA GLY A 55 8.50 -2.10 10.81
C GLY A 55 7.98 -3.16 9.84
N GLY A 56 8.72 -3.44 8.75
CA GLY A 56 8.40 -4.52 7.82
C GLY A 56 8.48 -5.90 8.48
N THR A 57 9.50 -6.16 9.29
CA THR A 57 9.66 -7.40 10.07
C THR A 57 8.49 -7.61 11.03
N LEU A 58 8.10 -6.58 11.79
CA LEU A 58 6.94 -6.63 12.69
C LEU A 58 5.65 -6.90 11.93
N MET A 59 5.46 -6.26 10.77
CA MET A 59 4.29 -6.50 9.93
C MET A 59 4.21 -7.97 9.48
N ILE A 60 5.32 -8.56 9.05
CA ILE A 60 5.37 -9.98 8.64
C ILE A 60 4.96 -10.88 9.80
N LEU A 61 5.52 -10.66 10.99
CA LEU A 61 5.16 -11.42 12.20
C LEU A 61 3.66 -11.32 12.51
N CYS A 62 3.10 -10.11 12.51
CA CYS A 62 1.67 -9.90 12.76
C CYS A 62 0.79 -10.63 11.74
N ILE A 63 1.12 -10.53 10.45
CA ILE A 63 0.38 -11.17 9.35
C ILE A 63 0.47 -12.70 9.46
N SER A 64 1.65 -13.24 9.72
CA SER A 64 1.83 -14.68 9.88
C SER A 64 1.08 -15.22 11.10
N CYS A 65 1.09 -14.51 12.23
CA CYS A 65 0.27 -14.87 13.40
C CYS A 65 -1.22 -14.80 13.08
N ALA A 66 -1.68 -13.77 12.36
CA ALA A 66 -3.08 -13.64 11.93
C ALA A 66 -3.52 -14.84 11.05
N ALA A 67 -2.65 -15.29 10.15
CA ALA A 67 -2.89 -16.46 9.30
C ALA A 67 -3.05 -17.77 10.09
N GLY A 68 -2.42 -17.88 11.27
CA GLY A 68 -2.51 -19.03 12.16
C GLY A 68 -3.71 -19.04 13.11
N THR A 69 -4.56 -18.01 13.08
CA THR A 69 -5.76 -17.94 13.95
C THR A 69 -6.92 -18.78 13.41
N PRO A 70 -7.90 -19.17 14.25
CA PRO A 70 -9.08 -19.91 13.80
C PRO A 70 -9.95 -19.16 12.76
N ASN A 71 -9.89 -17.83 12.75
CA ASN A 71 -10.60 -16.98 11.80
C ASN A 71 -9.67 -15.88 11.23
N PRO A 72 -8.78 -16.24 10.29
CA PRO A 72 -7.82 -15.29 9.72
C PRO A 72 -8.49 -14.11 9.04
N SER A 73 -9.60 -14.35 8.34
CA SER A 73 -10.36 -13.32 7.62
C SER A 73 -10.76 -12.16 8.55
N ARG A 74 -11.26 -12.48 9.75
CA ARG A 74 -11.65 -11.48 10.74
C ARG A 74 -10.44 -10.69 11.27
N VAL A 75 -9.32 -11.36 11.53
CA VAL A 75 -8.09 -10.70 12.00
C VAL A 75 -7.51 -9.78 10.93
N TYR A 76 -7.48 -10.21 9.67
CA TYR A 76 -7.09 -9.37 8.54
C TYR A 76 -8.01 -8.15 8.39
N ALA A 77 -9.33 -8.32 8.56
CA ALA A 77 -10.26 -7.20 8.52
C ALA A 77 -9.96 -6.16 9.62
N PHE A 78 -9.68 -6.61 10.85
CA PHE A 78 -9.26 -5.70 11.93
C PHE A 78 -7.91 -5.02 11.65
N TRP A 79 -6.96 -5.73 11.05
CA TRP A 79 -5.67 -5.17 10.66
C TRP A 79 -5.84 -4.04 9.63
N VAL A 80 -6.63 -4.27 8.57
CA VAL A 80 -6.95 -3.26 7.56
C VAL A 80 -7.70 -2.07 8.18
N LEU A 81 -8.69 -2.34 9.03
CA LEU A 81 -9.46 -1.31 9.72
C LEU A 81 -8.55 -0.43 10.60
N GLY A 82 -7.62 -1.03 11.34
CA GLY A 82 -6.63 -0.31 12.15
C GLY A 82 -5.73 0.60 11.30
N GLN A 83 -5.25 0.11 10.14
CA GLN A 83 -4.47 0.93 9.21
C GLN A 83 -5.26 2.13 8.68
N LEU A 84 -6.54 1.93 8.33
CA LEU A 84 -7.38 2.99 7.77
C LEU A 84 -7.76 4.02 8.84
N LEU A 85 -8.05 3.59 10.07
CA LEU A 85 -8.29 4.49 11.20
C LEU A 85 -7.05 5.31 11.56
N LEU A 86 -5.89 4.68 11.69
CA LEU A 86 -4.63 5.40 11.96
C LEU A 86 -4.28 6.36 10.81
N GLY A 87 -4.51 5.95 9.56
CA GLY A 87 -4.31 6.81 8.40
C GLY A 87 -5.24 8.03 8.40
N MET A 88 -6.52 7.85 8.72
CA MET A 88 -7.50 8.93 8.85
C MET A 88 -7.13 9.90 9.98
N LEU A 89 -6.83 9.38 11.18
CA LEU A 89 -6.40 10.20 12.32
C LEU A 89 -5.12 10.97 12.00
N GLY A 90 -4.17 10.32 11.32
CA GLY A 90 -2.95 10.95 10.84
C GLY A 90 -3.25 12.12 9.89
N LEU A 91 -4.11 11.92 8.89
CA LEU A 91 -4.46 12.96 7.93
C LEU A 91 -5.19 14.16 8.57
N LEU A 92 -5.96 13.93 9.63
CA LEU A 92 -6.68 14.99 10.35
C LEU A 92 -5.77 15.75 11.32
N ALA A 93 -4.93 15.04 12.08
CA ALA A 93 -4.14 15.64 13.16
C ALA A 93 -2.75 16.14 12.72
N LEU A 94 -2.07 15.42 11.82
CA LEU A 94 -0.68 15.72 11.47
C LEU A 94 -0.48 17.09 10.83
N PRO A 95 -1.36 17.62 9.95
CA PRO A 95 -1.15 18.95 9.38
C PRO A 95 -1.01 20.06 10.43
N GLY A 96 -1.89 20.06 11.45
CA GLY A 96 -1.83 21.04 12.55
C GLY A 96 -0.60 20.85 13.44
N LEU A 97 -0.20 19.59 13.67
CA LEU A 97 1.01 19.28 14.43
C LEU A 97 2.29 19.64 13.66
N PHE A 98 2.30 19.50 12.34
CA PHE A 98 3.44 19.90 11.50
C PHE A 98 3.63 21.41 11.47
N ALA A 99 2.54 22.18 11.48
CA ALA A 99 2.62 23.63 11.53
C ALA A 99 3.25 24.16 12.83
N THR A 100 3.05 23.45 13.95
CA THR A 100 3.49 23.88 15.29
C THR A 100 4.81 23.25 15.74
N PHE A 101 5.00 21.96 15.46
CA PHE A 101 6.14 21.18 15.95
C PHE A 101 7.07 20.70 14.83
N GLY A 102 6.71 20.89 13.55
CA GLY A 102 7.47 20.37 12.41
C GLY A 102 7.40 18.85 12.27
N LEU A 103 8.23 18.29 11.39
CA LEU A 103 8.20 16.86 11.05
C LEU A 103 8.56 15.92 12.21
N LYS A 104 9.37 16.38 13.19
CA LYS A 104 9.80 15.56 14.34
C LYS A 104 8.64 14.92 15.09
N VAL A 105 7.47 15.58 15.11
CA VAL A 105 6.29 15.10 15.83
C VAL A 105 5.80 13.75 15.31
N VAL A 106 5.88 13.48 14.00
CA VAL A 106 5.43 12.18 13.46
C VAL A 106 6.34 11.05 13.94
N TYR A 107 7.65 11.30 14.02
CA TYR A 107 8.61 10.30 14.47
C TYR A 107 8.46 10.02 15.97
N LEU A 108 8.19 11.06 16.77
CA LEU A 108 7.89 10.90 18.20
C LEU A 108 6.58 10.15 18.43
N ILE A 109 5.53 10.41 17.64
CA ILE A 109 4.26 9.66 17.71
C ILE A 109 4.49 8.18 17.37
N LEU A 110 5.22 7.89 16.30
CA LEU A 110 5.55 6.51 15.92
C LEU A 110 6.37 5.78 16.98
N ALA A 111 7.33 6.48 17.59
CA ALA A 111 8.10 5.98 18.73
C ALA A 111 7.20 5.70 19.94
N ALA A 112 6.31 6.61 20.30
CA ALA A 112 5.38 6.45 21.42
C ALA A 112 4.42 5.27 21.21
N ILE A 113 3.85 5.12 20.00
CA ILE A 113 3.00 3.98 19.66
C ILE A 113 3.78 2.67 19.80
N MET A 114 5.00 2.60 19.28
CA MET A 114 5.83 1.40 19.42
C MET A 114 6.15 1.08 20.88
N LEU A 115 6.44 2.09 21.69
CA LEU A 115 6.68 1.93 23.13
C LEU A 115 5.46 1.32 23.84
N CYS A 116 4.25 1.77 23.49
CA CYS A 116 3.00 1.18 24.00
C CYS A 116 2.78 -0.26 23.48
N CYS A 117 3.29 -0.61 22.30
CA CYS A 117 3.16 -1.94 21.73
C CYS A 117 4.22 -2.94 22.21
N LEU A 118 5.37 -2.50 22.73
CA LEU A 118 6.45 -3.38 23.19
C LEU A 118 6.01 -4.43 24.24
N PRO A 119 5.17 -4.12 25.24
CA PRO A 119 4.68 -5.11 26.19
C PRO A 119 3.89 -6.27 25.54
N LEU A 120 3.24 -6.00 24.40
CA LEU A 120 2.47 -6.99 23.64
C LEU A 120 3.35 -8.03 22.94
N VAL A 121 4.68 -7.83 22.89
CA VAL A 121 5.61 -8.80 22.28
C VAL A 121 5.53 -10.18 22.95
N SER A 122 5.19 -10.21 24.25
CA SER A 122 4.95 -11.44 25.00
C SER A 122 3.83 -12.31 24.42
N ALA A 123 2.89 -11.73 23.67
CA ALA A 123 1.77 -12.44 23.05
C ALA A 123 2.17 -13.21 21.78
N PHE A 124 3.34 -12.96 21.19
CA PHE A 124 3.80 -13.73 20.03
C PHE A 124 4.13 -15.18 20.43
N PRO A 125 3.85 -16.18 19.58
CA PRO A 125 4.30 -17.55 19.83
C PRO A 125 5.84 -17.65 19.72
N PRO A 126 6.52 -18.50 20.51
CA PRO A 126 7.98 -18.66 20.43
C PRO A 126 8.46 -19.27 19.11
N ARG A 127 7.66 -20.15 18.50
CA ARG A 127 7.92 -20.77 17.19
C ARG A 127 6.61 -20.90 16.41
N PHE A 128 6.65 -20.56 15.13
CA PHE A 128 5.51 -20.74 14.24
C PHE A 128 5.71 -21.98 13.38
N GLN A 129 4.73 -22.88 13.40
CA GLN A 129 4.62 -23.95 12.42
C GLN A 129 3.68 -23.46 11.32
N PRO A 130 4.15 -23.24 10.09
CA PRO A 130 3.25 -22.91 9.00
C PRO A 130 2.32 -24.09 8.75
N LEU A 131 1.00 -23.85 8.75
CA LEU A 131 0.06 -24.77 8.13
C LEU A 131 0.37 -24.79 6.63
N SER A 132 1.09 -25.81 6.19
CA SER A 132 1.50 -26.04 4.81
C SER A 132 0.28 -26.22 3.91
N VAL A 133 -0.25 -25.15 3.34
CA VAL A 133 -1.25 -25.27 2.26
C VAL A 133 -0.49 -25.50 0.95
N SER A 134 -0.06 -26.75 0.75
CA SER A 134 0.38 -27.22 -0.57
C SER A 134 -0.86 -27.39 -1.44
N ARG A 135 -1.14 -26.42 -2.30
CA ARG A 135 -2.16 -26.58 -3.34
C ARG A 135 -1.45 -26.79 -4.68
N GLN A 136 -1.24 -28.06 -5.04
CA GLN A 136 -0.80 -28.43 -6.38
C GLN A 136 -1.97 -28.30 -7.36
N GLN A 137 -1.85 -27.38 -8.32
CA GLN A 137 -2.74 -27.27 -9.49
C GLN A 137 -1.91 -27.02 -10.77
N PRO A 138 -2.46 -27.31 -11.97
CA PRO A 138 -1.70 -27.58 -13.19
C PRO A 138 -0.87 -26.39 -13.69
N SER A 139 0.27 -26.65 -14.33
CA SER A 139 1.22 -25.67 -14.83
C SER A 139 0.58 -24.57 -15.69
N THR A 140 0.63 -23.32 -15.23
CA THR A 140 0.28 -22.13 -16.00
C THR A 140 1.52 -21.63 -16.75
N THR A 141 1.32 -21.06 -17.94
CA THR A 141 2.41 -20.55 -18.79
C THR A 141 3.11 -19.36 -18.12
N LEU A 142 4.45 -19.42 -17.95
CA LEU A 142 5.29 -18.39 -17.31
C LEU A 142 5.03 -16.96 -17.81
N TRP A 143 4.75 -16.81 -19.11
CA TRP A 143 4.40 -15.52 -19.72
C TRP A 143 3.18 -14.86 -19.07
N ARG A 144 2.13 -15.63 -18.72
CA ARG A 144 0.92 -15.08 -18.08
C ARG A 144 1.19 -14.59 -16.67
N GLN A 145 2.08 -15.28 -15.96
CA GLN A 145 2.54 -14.87 -14.64
C GLN A 145 3.34 -13.55 -14.73
N ALA A 146 4.20 -13.41 -15.74
CA ALA A 146 4.95 -12.18 -15.99
C ALA A 146 4.01 -11.00 -16.31
N LEU A 147 3.00 -11.19 -17.17
CA LEU A 147 1.98 -10.17 -17.47
C LEU A 147 1.20 -9.74 -16.22
N ALA A 148 0.79 -10.70 -15.39
CA ALA A 148 0.08 -10.41 -14.15
C ALA A 148 0.94 -9.62 -13.14
N VAL A 149 2.23 -9.98 -13.02
CA VAL A 149 3.21 -9.24 -12.21
C VAL A 149 3.39 -7.82 -12.72
N LEU A 150 3.57 -7.65 -14.04
CA LEU A 150 3.74 -6.33 -14.64
C LEU A 150 2.48 -5.46 -14.52
N ALA A 151 1.29 -6.07 -14.57
CA ALA A 151 0.03 -5.37 -14.29
C ALA A 151 0.03 -4.82 -12.85
N VAL A 152 0.32 -5.66 -11.86
CA VAL A 152 0.38 -5.21 -10.46
C VAL A 152 1.43 -4.11 -10.26
N LEU A 153 2.61 -4.25 -10.90
CA LEU A 153 3.66 -3.25 -10.81
C LEU A 153 3.19 -1.89 -11.35
N THR A 154 2.67 -1.86 -12.58
CA THR A 154 2.23 -0.62 -13.25
C THR A 154 1.01 -0.01 -12.56
N PHE A 155 0.11 -0.82 -12.02
CA PHE A 155 -0.99 -0.37 -11.16
C PHE A 155 -0.49 0.36 -9.92
N TYR A 156 0.44 -0.22 -9.17
CA TYR A 156 0.97 0.39 -7.95
C TYR A 156 1.86 1.60 -8.20
N ILE A 157 2.60 1.63 -9.32
CA ILE A 157 3.33 2.83 -9.78
C ILE A 157 2.34 3.98 -9.97
N SER A 158 1.27 3.75 -10.73
CA SER A 158 0.22 4.75 -10.99
C SER A 158 -0.41 5.26 -9.69
N LEU A 159 -0.87 4.33 -8.85
CA LEU A 159 -1.55 4.68 -7.61
C LEU A 159 -0.67 5.45 -6.64
N SER A 160 0.56 4.98 -6.45
CA SER A 160 1.47 5.61 -5.49
C SER A 160 1.99 6.95 -5.99
N ALA A 161 2.23 7.11 -7.30
CA ALA A 161 2.58 8.38 -7.89
C ALA A 161 1.51 9.45 -7.60
N VAL A 162 0.25 9.15 -7.90
CA VAL A 162 -0.85 10.10 -7.70
C VAL A 162 -1.10 10.33 -6.21
N TRP A 163 -1.23 9.27 -5.41
CA TRP A 163 -1.58 9.39 -3.99
C TRP A 163 -0.52 10.13 -3.17
N THR A 164 0.76 9.94 -3.46
CA THR A 164 1.83 10.62 -2.70
C THR A 164 1.80 12.13 -2.93
N PHE A 165 1.47 12.57 -4.15
CA PHE A 165 1.47 13.99 -4.51
C PHE A 165 0.06 14.61 -4.57
N ILE A 166 -0.99 13.86 -4.27
CA ILE A 166 -2.38 14.36 -4.35
C ILE A 166 -2.63 15.58 -3.46
N GLY A 167 -1.96 15.65 -2.30
CA GLY A 167 -2.03 16.82 -1.42
C GLY A 167 -1.30 18.03 -1.99
N THR A 168 -0.15 17.79 -2.64
CA THR A 168 0.62 18.83 -3.36
C THR A 168 -0.18 19.36 -4.55
N ILE A 169 -0.85 18.49 -5.30
CA ILE A 169 -1.75 18.87 -6.41
C ILE A 169 -2.88 19.77 -5.91
N GLY A 170 -3.53 19.39 -4.79
CA GLY A 170 -4.58 20.21 -4.18
C GLY A 170 -4.06 21.58 -3.71
N SER A 171 -2.87 21.61 -3.11
CA SER A 171 -2.25 22.86 -2.65
C SER A 171 -1.84 23.77 -3.82
N ALA A 172 -1.31 23.20 -4.91
CA ALA A 172 -0.98 23.93 -6.14
C ALA A 172 -2.22 24.51 -6.84
N ALA A 173 -3.40 23.92 -6.62
CA ALA A 173 -4.68 24.45 -7.09
C ALA A 173 -5.26 25.57 -6.21
N GLY A 174 -4.53 25.98 -5.15
CA GLY A 174 -4.96 27.04 -4.23
C GLY A 174 -5.89 26.58 -3.11
N LEU A 175 -6.05 25.26 -2.90
CA LEU A 175 -6.85 24.74 -1.78
C LEU A 175 -6.10 24.85 -0.46
N SER A 176 -6.83 25.12 0.63
CA SER A 176 -6.21 25.19 1.94
C SER A 176 -5.75 23.80 2.42
N PRO A 177 -4.72 23.71 3.28
CA PRO A 177 -4.30 22.44 3.89
C PRO A 177 -5.43 21.72 4.64
N THR A 178 -6.34 22.48 5.25
CA THR A 178 -7.52 21.94 5.94
C THR A 178 -8.52 21.32 4.97
N GLN A 179 -8.81 21.98 3.84
CA GLN A 179 -9.68 21.44 2.79
C GLN A 179 -9.10 20.16 2.19
N VAL A 180 -7.80 20.18 1.85
CA VAL A 180 -7.08 19.01 1.33
C VAL A 180 -7.13 17.86 2.33
N GLY A 181 -6.79 18.12 3.61
CA GLY A 181 -6.82 17.10 4.66
C GLY A 181 -8.21 16.46 4.86
N LEU A 182 -9.27 17.27 4.89
CA LEU A 182 -10.65 16.79 5.00
C LEU A 182 -11.06 15.93 3.81
N VAL A 183 -10.73 16.35 2.58
CA VAL A 183 -11.01 15.57 1.38
C VAL A 183 -10.28 14.24 1.40
N LEU A 184 -9.00 14.20 1.79
CA LEU A 184 -8.23 12.95 1.85
C LEU A 184 -8.69 12.01 2.98
N ALA A 185 -9.16 12.57 4.10
CA ALA A 185 -9.82 11.79 5.14
C ALA A 185 -11.13 11.17 4.62
N ALA A 186 -12.00 11.96 3.98
CA ALA A 186 -13.23 11.47 3.35
C ALA A 186 -12.94 10.41 2.27
N ALA A 187 -11.92 10.64 1.44
CA ALA A 187 -11.47 9.68 0.44
C ALA A 187 -11.04 8.35 1.09
N THR A 188 -10.38 8.38 2.24
CA THR A 188 -9.98 7.18 2.99
C THR A 188 -11.21 6.38 3.44
N VAL A 189 -12.27 7.05 3.91
CA VAL A 189 -13.56 6.41 4.24
C VAL A 189 -14.20 5.79 2.99
N CYS A 190 -14.22 6.51 1.86
CA CYS A 190 -14.67 5.94 0.58
C CYS A 190 -13.83 4.71 0.17
N GLY A 191 -12.54 4.69 0.51
CA GLY A 191 -11.68 3.53 0.35
C GLY A 191 -12.17 2.30 1.14
N ILE A 192 -12.66 2.49 2.38
CA ILE A 192 -13.28 1.42 3.17
C ILE A 192 -14.51 0.87 2.45
N ILE A 193 -15.38 1.76 1.94
CA ILE A 193 -16.58 1.39 1.21
C ILE A 193 -16.22 0.60 -0.07
N GLY A 194 -15.19 1.03 -0.81
CA GLY A 194 -14.70 0.33 -1.99
C GLY A 194 -14.21 -1.09 -1.69
N ALA A 195 -13.42 -1.26 -0.62
CA ALA A 195 -12.97 -2.58 -0.19
C ALA A 195 -14.14 -3.48 0.25
N GLY A 196 -15.10 -2.93 1.01
CA GLY A 196 -16.31 -3.64 1.43
C GLY A 196 -17.18 -4.06 0.24
N GLY A 197 -17.36 -3.18 -0.75
CA GLY A 197 -18.08 -3.47 -1.98
C GLY A 197 -17.44 -4.59 -2.80
N ALA A 198 -16.11 -4.63 -2.88
CA ALA A 198 -15.38 -5.72 -3.52
C ALA A 198 -15.56 -7.05 -2.76
N ALA A 199 -15.55 -7.02 -1.42
CA ALA A 199 -15.77 -8.19 -0.58
C ALA A 199 -17.19 -8.77 -0.73
N LEU A 200 -18.22 -7.92 -0.71
CA LEU A 200 -19.63 -8.33 -0.85
C LEU A 200 -19.94 -8.93 -2.23
N ARG A 201 -19.36 -8.36 -3.29
CA ARG A 201 -19.53 -8.87 -4.65
C ARG A 201 -18.90 -10.26 -4.81
N GLY A 202 -17.82 -10.52 -4.06
CA GLY A 202 -17.04 -11.73 -4.15
C GLY A 202 -16.21 -11.81 -5.44
N THR A 203 -15.15 -12.60 -5.41
CA THR A 203 -14.22 -12.78 -6.53
C THR A 203 -14.49 -14.06 -7.33
N ARG A 204 -15.61 -14.75 -7.05
CA ARG A 204 -15.92 -16.10 -7.55
C ARG A 204 -16.33 -16.14 -9.02
N ARG A 205 -16.88 -15.05 -9.57
CA ARG A 205 -17.21 -14.96 -11.00
C ARG A 205 -16.07 -14.28 -11.75
N ALA A 206 -15.78 -14.79 -12.95
CA ALA A 206 -14.86 -14.16 -13.89
C ALA A 206 -15.44 -12.86 -14.51
N ASP A 207 -16.17 -12.07 -13.72
CA ASP A 207 -16.84 -10.86 -14.17
C ASP A 207 -15.77 -9.86 -14.60
N ARG A 208 -15.70 -9.60 -15.91
CA ARG A 208 -14.79 -8.62 -16.50
C ARG A 208 -15.29 -7.19 -16.24
N LEU A 209 -16.60 -7.01 -16.17
CA LEU A 209 -17.27 -5.72 -16.02
C LEU A 209 -16.80 -4.88 -14.82
N PRO A 210 -16.63 -5.42 -13.59
CA PRO A 210 -16.23 -4.63 -12.41
C PRO A 210 -14.80 -4.13 -12.53
N VAL A 211 -13.92 -4.91 -13.16
CA VAL A 211 -12.52 -4.54 -13.40
C VAL A 211 -12.47 -3.42 -14.43
N TRP A 212 -13.17 -3.55 -15.56
CA TRP A 212 -13.25 -2.51 -16.57
C TRP A 212 -13.84 -1.20 -16.03
N LEU A 213 -14.97 -1.28 -15.31
CA LEU A 213 -15.60 -0.10 -14.70
C LEU A 213 -14.70 0.53 -13.64
N GLY A 214 -14.05 -0.28 -12.80
CA GLY A 214 -13.16 0.22 -11.76
C GLY A 214 -11.92 0.91 -12.32
N TYR A 215 -11.29 0.36 -13.35
CA TYR A 215 -10.18 1.01 -14.05
C TYR A 215 -10.62 2.26 -14.81
N GLY A 216 -11.78 2.22 -15.48
CA GLY A 216 -12.35 3.37 -16.17
C GLY A 216 -12.58 4.54 -15.20
N LEU A 217 -13.21 4.26 -14.06
CA LEU A 217 -13.40 5.26 -13.00
C LEU A 217 -12.06 5.74 -12.40
N LEU A 218 -11.06 4.86 -12.27
CA LEU A 218 -9.74 5.25 -11.81
C LEU A 218 -9.09 6.25 -12.79
N ILE A 219 -9.11 5.96 -14.09
CA ILE A 219 -8.55 6.84 -15.12
C ILE A 219 -9.29 8.17 -15.17
N VAL A 220 -10.63 8.15 -15.11
CA VAL A 220 -11.45 9.37 -15.01
C VAL A 220 -11.07 10.18 -13.77
N SER A 221 -10.88 9.53 -12.62
CA SER A 221 -10.48 10.23 -11.39
C SER A 221 -9.13 10.92 -11.51
N VAL A 222 -8.15 10.28 -12.19
CA VAL A 222 -6.85 10.89 -12.48
C VAL A 222 -6.99 12.07 -13.45
N GLY A 223 -7.83 11.93 -14.48
CA GLY A 223 -8.12 13.01 -15.43
C GLY A 223 -8.77 14.25 -14.79
N LEU A 224 -9.64 14.05 -13.78
CA LEU A 224 -10.27 15.16 -13.04
C LEU A 224 -9.28 16.00 -12.22
N LEU A 225 -8.10 15.45 -11.91
CA LEU A 225 -7.01 16.16 -11.20
C LEU A 225 -6.18 17.07 -12.11
N ILE A 226 -6.30 16.95 -13.44
CA ILE A 226 -5.51 17.73 -14.41
C ILE A 226 -5.87 19.22 -14.31
N GLY A 227 -4.87 20.09 -14.48
CA GLY A 227 -4.99 21.55 -14.39
C GLY A 227 -5.16 22.04 -12.95
N GLN A 228 -5.95 23.10 -12.75
CA GLN A 228 -6.28 23.64 -11.42
C GLN A 228 -7.70 23.25 -11.00
N PRO A 229 -7.90 22.11 -10.31
CA PRO A 229 -9.22 21.70 -9.86
C PRO A 229 -9.74 22.57 -8.72
N LEU A 230 -10.96 23.10 -8.89
CA LEU A 230 -11.76 23.65 -7.79
C LEU A 230 -12.04 22.56 -6.74
N LEU A 231 -12.37 22.96 -5.51
CA LEU A 231 -12.57 22.07 -4.37
C LEU A 231 -13.48 20.87 -4.67
N VAL A 232 -14.61 21.11 -5.34
CA VAL A 232 -15.57 20.04 -5.66
C VAL A 232 -14.98 19.04 -6.65
N ARG A 233 -14.28 19.52 -7.69
CA ARG A 233 -13.62 18.64 -8.67
C ARG A 233 -12.51 17.82 -8.03
N TYR A 234 -11.71 18.46 -7.19
CA TYR A 234 -10.66 17.81 -6.40
C TYR A 234 -11.23 16.74 -5.46
N ALA A 235 -12.31 17.07 -4.74
CA ALA A 235 -12.98 16.14 -3.84
C ALA A 235 -13.52 14.91 -4.58
N ILE A 236 -14.29 15.12 -5.64
CA ILE A 236 -14.82 14.01 -6.47
C ILE A 236 -13.66 13.14 -6.98
N ALA A 237 -12.60 13.76 -7.50
CA ALA A 237 -11.43 13.05 -7.99
C ALA A 237 -10.77 12.19 -6.91
N ALA A 238 -10.47 12.77 -5.74
CA ALA A 238 -9.82 12.05 -4.63
C ALA A 238 -10.69 10.91 -4.07
N LEU A 239 -12.00 11.13 -3.94
CA LEU A 239 -12.96 10.13 -3.45
C LEU A 239 -13.08 8.96 -4.44
N LEU A 240 -13.27 9.24 -5.73
CA LEU A 240 -13.32 8.21 -6.77
C LEU A 240 -11.99 7.45 -6.86
N PHE A 241 -10.87 8.16 -6.82
CA PHE A 241 -9.54 7.56 -6.88
C PHE A 241 -9.34 6.56 -5.73
N LYS A 242 -9.67 6.96 -4.49
CA LYS A 242 -9.46 6.09 -3.33
C LYS A 242 -10.45 4.92 -3.28
N PHE A 243 -11.69 5.14 -3.67
CA PHE A 243 -12.70 4.08 -3.83
C PHE A 243 -12.28 3.05 -4.88
N THR A 244 -11.87 3.50 -6.06
CA THR A 244 -11.51 2.61 -7.18
C THR A 244 -10.23 1.84 -6.90
N TRP A 245 -9.23 2.48 -6.28
CA TRP A 245 -8.05 1.78 -5.78
C TRP A 245 -8.44 0.56 -4.94
N THR A 246 -9.18 0.76 -3.86
CA THR A 246 -9.49 -0.31 -2.91
C THR A 246 -10.51 -1.31 -3.44
N PHE A 247 -11.37 -0.91 -4.38
CA PHE A 247 -12.32 -1.79 -5.06
C PHE A 247 -11.64 -2.70 -6.10
N VAL A 248 -10.75 -2.17 -6.94
CA VAL A 248 -10.13 -2.91 -8.06
C VAL A 248 -9.07 -3.90 -7.56
N LEU A 249 -8.35 -3.54 -6.50
CA LEU A 249 -7.20 -4.31 -6.01
C LEU A 249 -7.53 -5.78 -5.69
N PRO A 250 -8.60 -6.13 -4.93
CA PRO A 250 -8.97 -7.52 -4.68
C PRO A 250 -9.22 -8.34 -5.95
N PHE A 251 -9.77 -7.73 -7.00
CA PHE A 251 -10.00 -8.42 -8.27
C PHE A 251 -8.70 -8.69 -9.02
N ILE A 252 -7.76 -7.74 -9.05
CA ILE A 252 -6.43 -7.96 -9.64
C ILE A 252 -5.73 -9.12 -8.90
N LEU A 253 -5.68 -9.05 -7.57
CA LEU A 253 -5.03 -10.07 -6.76
C LEU A 253 -5.69 -11.45 -6.92
N ALA A 254 -7.02 -11.52 -7.03
CA ALA A 254 -7.71 -12.77 -7.30
C ALA A 254 -7.34 -13.37 -8.67
N ARG A 255 -7.14 -12.53 -9.70
CA ARG A 255 -6.65 -13.00 -11.02
C ARG A 255 -5.22 -13.52 -10.95
N VAL A 256 -4.34 -12.85 -10.20
CA VAL A 256 -2.97 -13.32 -9.99
C VAL A 256 -2.95 -14.61 -9.17
N ALA A 257 -3.80 -14.72 -8.14
CA ALA A 257 -3.95 -15.93 -7.34
C ALA A 257 -4.40 -17.13 -8.18
N GLY A 258 -5.30 -16.90 -9.16
CA GLY A 258 -5.72 -17.93 -10.11
C GLY A 258 -4.62 -18.42 -11.06
N LEU A 259 -3.50 -17.68 -11.16
CA LEU A 259 -2.31 -18.08 -11.91
C LEU A 259 -1.19 -18.64 -11.00
N ASP A 260 -1.36 -18.58 -9.68
CA ASP A 260 -0.37 -19.00 -8.70
C ASP A 260 -0.52 -20.48 -8.32
N ASN A 261 0.31 -21.30 -8.94
CA ASN A 261 0.30 -22.76 -8.73
C ASN A 261 1.19 -23.23 -7.58
N SER A 262 2.10 -22.39 -7.09
CA SER A 262 3.17 -22.81 -6.19
C SER A 262 3.22 -22.00 -4.89
N GLY A 263 2.32 -21.02 -4.74
CA GLY A 263 2.38 -20.01 -3.68
C GLY A 263 3.53 -19.01 -3.86
N ARG A 264 4.45 -19.25 -4.80
CA ARG A 264 5.62 -18.40 -5.05
C ARG A 264 5.23 -17.12 -5.78
N LEU A 265 4.22 -17.15 -6.65
CA LEU A 265 3.80 -15.97 -7.40
C LEU A 265 3.19 -14.93 -6.48
N MET A 266 2.28 -15.33 -5.59
CA MET A 266 1.67 -14.42 -4.61
C MET A 266 2.69 -13.89 -3.60
N ASN A 267 3.72 -14.68 -3.26
CA ASN A 267 4.82 -14.21 -2.43
C ASN A 267 5.64 -13.11 -3.14
N SER A 268 5.95 -13.28 -4.43
CA SER A 268 6.61 -12.26 -5.24
C SER A 268 5.76 -10.99 -5.42
N ILE A 269 4.43 -11.11 -5.45
CA ILE A 269 3.54 -9.94 -5.56
C ILE A 269 3.75 -8.94 -4.43
N ASN A 270 4.00 -9.36 -3.19
CA ASN A 270 4.26 -8.40 -2.10
C ASN A 270 5.51 -7.53 -2.34
N LEU A 271 6.53 -8.12 -2.97
CA LEU A 271 7.73 -7.39 -3.38
C LEU A 271 7.41 -6.43 -4.53
N VAL A 272 6.61 -6.88 -5.51
CA VAL A 272 6.18 -6.08 -6.66
C VAL A 272 5.34 -4.88 -6.23
N ILE A 273 4.40 -5.08 -5.31
CA ILE A 273 3.59 -4.01 -4.70
C ILE A 273 4.50 -2.98 -4.03
N GLY A 274 5.45 -3.45 -3.21
CA GLY A 274 6.42 -2.57 -2.55
C GLY A 274 7.30 -1.82 -3.55
N GLY A 275 7.74 -2.49 -4.61
CA GLY A 275 8.51 -1.90 -5.70
C GLY A 275 7.71 -0.82 -6.42
N GLY A 276 6.45 -1.08 -6.75
CA GLY A 276 5.57 -0.08 -7.38
C GLY A 276 5.29 1.12 -6.48
N MET A 277 5.05 0.89 -5.18
CA MET A 277 4.88 1.95 -4.17
C MET A 277 6.14 2.81 -3.97
N ALA A 278 7.33 2.27 -4.23
CA ALA A 278 8.58 3.02 -4.17
C ALA A 278 8.87 3.74 -5.49
N ALA A 279 8.69 3.06 -6.62
CA ALA A 279 8.95 3.59 -7.95
C ALA A 279 7.98 4.71 -8.33
N GLY A 280 6.70 4.60 -7.97
CA GLY A 280 5.68 5.62 -8.27
C GLY A 280 6.08 7.03 -7.82
N PRO A 281 6.33 7.25 -6.51
CA PRO A 281 6.75 8.55 -6.01
C PRO A 281 8.11 9.01 -6.53
N ALA A 282 9.07 8.10 -6.75
CA ALA A 282 10.37 8.45 -7.29
C ALA A 282 10.27 9.01 -8.72
N LEU A 283 9.51 8.32 -9.59
CA LEU A 283 9.24 8.76 -10.97
C LEU A 283 8.42 10.05 -10.98
N ALA A 284 7.38 10.12 -10.14
CA ALA A 284 6.53 11.31 -10.01
C ALA A 284 7.30 12.53 -9.51
N GLY A 285 8.19 12.35 -8.52
CA GLY A 285 9.05 13.41 -8.02
C GLY A 285 10.02 13.93 -9.09
N ALA A 286 10.61 13.04 -9.88
CA ALA A 286 11.48 13.42 -11.00
C ALA A 286 10.70 14.25 -12.05
N LEU A 287 9.47 13.84 -12.38
CA LEU A 287 8.60 14.59 -13.29
C LEU A 287 8.26 15.98 -12.73
N LEU A 288 7.90 16.08 -11.44
CA LEU A 288 7.59 17.36 -10.79
C LEU A 288 8.79 18.31 -10.68
N GLN A 289 10.03 17.80 -10.74
CA GLN A 289 11.23 18.63 -10.81
C GLN A 289 11.48 19.18 -12.22
N HIS A 290 11.07 18.46 -13.26
CA HIS A 290 11.32 18.83 -14.66
C HIS A 290 10.19 19.67 -15.27
N PHE A 291 8.97 19.54 -14.75
CA PHE A 291 7.78 20.21 -15.27
C PHE A 291 7.17 21.15 -14.22
N ALA A 292 6.66 22.29 -14.68
CA ALA A 292 6.03 23.30 -13.81
C ALA A 292 4.64 22.89 -13.30
N SER A 293 3.97 21.93 -13.94
CA SER A 293 2.65 21.43 -13.55
C SER A 293 2.69 19.93 -13.24
N ALA A 294 1.68 19.46 -12.51
CA ALA A 294 1.50 18.04 -12.20
C ALA A 294 0.84 17.25 -13.36
N ASP A 295 0.49 17.90 -14.47
CA ASP A 295 -0.23 17.25 -15.58
C ASP A 295 0.57 16.12 -16.25
N PRO A 296 1.90 16.25 -16.49
CA PRO A 296 2.70 15.16 -17.04
C PRO A 296 2.76 13.93 -16.11
N LEU A 297 2.78 14.16 -14.79
CA LEU A 297 2.67 13.09 -13.79
C LEU A 297 1.32 12.39 -13.89
N LEU A 298 0.22 13.14 -13.95
CA LEU A 298 -1.13 12.59 -14.04
C LEU A 298 -1.34 11.83 -15.36
N ALA A 299 -0.79 12.34 -16.47
CA ALA A 299 -0.81 11.65 -17.76
C ALA A 299 -0.03 10.33 -17.69
N ALA A 300 1.19 10.34 -17.15
CA ALA A 300 1.99 9.13 -16.97
C ALA A 300 1.28 8.11 -16.07
N ALA A 301 0.67 8.56 -14.96
CA ALA A 301 -0.11 7.71 -14.08
C ALA A 301 -1.34 7.10 -14.79
N GLY A 302 -2.05 7.88 -15.61
CA GLY A 302 -3.16 7.40 -16.44
C GLY A 302 -2.71 6.34 -17.45
N VAL A 303 -1.57 6.54 -18.12
CA VAL A 303 -0.98 5.56 -19.03
C VAL A 303 -0.59 4.28 -18.29
N CYS A 304 0.03 4.38 -17.10
CA CYS A 304 0.35 3.21 -16.28
C CYS A 304 -0.92 2.44 -15.84
N ALA A 305 -2.00 3.14 -15.50
CA ALA A 305 -3.28 2.50 -15.16
C ALA A 305 -3.91 1.78 -16.36
N LEU A 306 -3.89 2.40 -17.54
CA LEU A 306 -4.33 1.80 -18.80
C LEU A 306 -3.50 0.56 -19.17
N LEU A 307 -2.17 0.67 -19.05
CA LEU A 307 -1.25 -0.43 -19.31
C LEU A 307 -1.55 -1.61 -18.37
N SER A 308 -1.75 -1.34 -17.09
CA SER A 308 -2.13 -2.38 -16.12
C SER A 308 -3.44 -3.09 -16.50
N LEU A 309 -4.46 -2.34 -16.96
CA LEU A 309 -5.72 -2.91 -17.43
C LEU A 309 -5.50 -3.84 -18.64
N ILE A 310 -4.71 -3.40 -19.62
CA ILE A 310 -4.41 -4.20 -20.81
C ILE A 310 -3.67 -5.49 -20.40
N LEU A 311 -2.67 -5.37 -19.54
CA LEU A 311 -1.86 -6.50 -19.06
C LEU A 311 -2.68 -7.51 -18.26
N ILE A 312 -3.55 -7.06 -17.34
CA ILE A 312 -4.37 -7.96 -16.54
C ILE A 312 -5.44 -8.66 -17.40
N VAL A 313 -6.00 -7.97 -18.39
CA VAL A 313 -6.93 -8.56 -19.35
C VAL A 313 -6.21 -9.59 -20.22
N ALA A 314 -5.03 -9.28 -20.76
CA ALA A 314 -4.22 -10.19 -21.57
C ALA A 314 -3.81 -11.45 -20.78
N ALA A 315 -3.40 -11.29 -19.52
CA ALA A 315 -3.09 -12.42 -18.63
C ALA A 315 -4.30 -13.36 -18.41
N SER A 316 -5.52 -12.80 -18.44
CA SER A 316 -6.77 -13.53 -18.20
C SER A 316 -7.44 -14.10 -19.45
N ALA A 317 -7.17 -13.56 -20.65
CA ALA A 317 -7.89 -13.91 -21.87
C ALA A 317 -7.49 -15.27 -22.46
N ALA A 318 -6.24 -15.69 -22.26
CA ALA A 318 -5.71 -16.91 -22.87
C ALA A 318 -6.10 -18.22 -22.13
N GLY A 319 -6.82 -18.15 -21.00
CA GLY A 319 -7.29 -19.31 -20.23
C GLY A 319 -8.62 -19.92 -20.71
N LYS A 320 -9.12 -19.51 -21.88
CA LYS A 320 -10.33 -20.04 -22.53
C LYS A 320 -10.04 -20.52 -23.96
N ALA A 321 -8.94 -21.24 -24.13
CA ALA A 321 -8.69 -22.06 -25.32
C ALA A 321 -8.58 -23.51 -24.84
#